data_AF-A0A952DAR4-F1
#
_entry.id   AF-A0A952DAR4-F1
#
_cell.length_a   1.000
_cell.length_b   1.000
_cell.length_c   1.000
_cell.angle_alpha   90.00
_cell.angle_beta   90.00
_cell.angle_gamma   90.00
#
_symmetry.space_group_name_H-M   'P 1'
#
loop_
_entity.id
_entity.type
_entity.pdbx_description
1 polymer ?
#
loop_
_entity_poly.entity_id
_entity_poly.type
_entity_poly.pdbx_seq_one_letter_code
_entity_poly.pdbx_strand_id
1 'polypeptide(L)'
;MAKPFDARSQLIGVARRFLLEGSSAPPAPAPSTDLPRLTAAALEKHRMSRSRERILANLDDMYREAFERAKATEDEAGMKALDFSYRREQLYFEILLDVRDALERR
;
A
#
# COMPACT_ATOMS: atom_id res chain seq x y z
N MET A 1 45.64 -40.85 -28.77
CA MET A 1 45.75 -39.89 -27.64
C MET A 1 44.36 -39.38 -27.33
N ALA A 2 43.73 -39.85 -26.25
CA ALA A 2 42.37 -39.50 -25.85
C ALA A 2 42.40 -38.28 -24.92
N LYS A 3 41.59 -37.25 -25.22
CA LYS A 3 41.43 -36.07 -24.36
C LYS A 3 40.62 -36.45 -23.10
N PRO A 4 40.99 -35.94 -21.91
CA PRO A 4 40.32 -36.31 -20.67
C PRO A 4 38.89 -35.75 -20.62
N PHE A 5 38.00 -36.58 -20.09
CA PHE A 5 36.59 -36.32 -19.88
C PHE A 5 36.42 -35.24 -18.80
N ASP A 6 36.01 -34.03 -19.17
CA ASP A 6 35.82 -32.93 -18.23
C ASP A 6 34.41 -32.93 -17.62
N ALA A 7 34.23 -33.77 -16.60
CA ALA A 7 32.97 -33.95 -15.87
C ALA A 7 32.47 -32.67 -15.17
N ARG A 8 33.34 -31.67 -14.95
CA ARG A 8 32.98 -30.41 -14.29
C ARG A 8 32.16 -29.49 -15.21
N SER A 9 32.43 -29.53 -16.51
CA SER A 9 31.70 -28.73 -17.51
C SER A 9 30.22 -29.13 -17.63
N GLN A 10 29.91 -30.42 -17.41
CA GLN A 10 28.55 -30.95 -17.51
C GLN A 10 27.69 -30.61 -16.28
N LEU A 11 28.30 -30.53 -15.09
CA LEU A 11 27.61 -30.14 -13.86
C LEU A 11 27.15 -28.67 -13.87
N ILE A 12 27.95 -27.77 -14.47
CA ILE A 12 27.56 -26.36 -14.61
C ILE A 12 26.40 -26.19 -15.59
N GLY A 13 26.34 -27.00 -16.66
CA GLY A 13 25.24 -26.97 -17.63
C GLY A 13 23.89 -27.42 -17.04
N VAL A 14 23.90 -28.44 -16.17
CA VAL A 14 22.69 -28.96 -15.51
C VAL A 14 22.21 -28.00 -14.41
N ALA A 15 23.11 -27.42 -13.62
CA ALA A 15 22.76 -26.42 -12.62
C ALA A 15 22.19 -25.14 -13.26
N ARG A 16 22.75 -24.70 -14.40
CA ARG A 16 22.24 -23.53 -15.14
C ARG A 16 20.85 -23.80 -15.72
N ARG A 17 20.58 -25.01 -16.19
CA ARG A 17 19.25 -25.41 -16.68
C ARG A 17 18.23 -25.42 -15.53
N PHE A 18 18.57 -26.02 -14.39
CA PHE A 18 17.65 -26.07 -13.24
C PHE A 18 17.42 -24.70 -12.56
N LEU A 19 18.42 -23.81 -12.54
CA LEU A 19 18.31 -22.47 -11.93
C LEU A 19 17.62 -21.43 -12.84
N LEU A 20 17.82 -21.50 -14.17
CA LEU A 20 17.17 -20.57 -15.11
C LEU A 20 15.79 -21.06 -15.60
N GLU A 21 15.49 -22.36 -15.53
CA GLU A 21 14.23 -22.94 -16.00
C GLU A 21 13.19 -23.12 -14.87
N GLY A 22 13.39 -22.42 -13.75
CA GLY A 22 12.44 -22.34 -12.64
C GLY A 22 11.38 -21.22 -12.77
N SER A 23 11.30 -20.53 -13.91
CA SER A 23 10.37 -19.40 -14.08
C SER A 23 9.74 -19.31 -15.46
N SER A 24 9.21 -20.42 -15.99
CA SER A 24 8.33 -20.41 -17.16
C SER A 24 6.93 -20.99 -16.87
N ALA A 25 6.50 -20.99 -15.61
CA ALA A 25 5.08 -21.13 -15.28
C ALA A 25 4.51 -19.71 -15.11
N PRO A 26 3.46 -19.31 -15.85
CA PRO A 26 2.77 -18.07 -15.52
C PRO A 26 2.31 -18.18 -14.05
N PRO A 27 2.56 -17.17 -13.20
CA PRO A 27 2.02 -17.22 -11.85
C PRO A 27 0.51 -17.40 -11.98
N ALA A 28 -0.03 -18.45 -11.34
CA ALA A 28 -1.46 -18.64 -11.24
C ALA A 28 -2.09 -17.30 -10.86
N PRO A 29 -3.18 -16.85 -11.54
CA PRO A 29 -3.79 -15.59 -11.20
C PRO A 29 -4.12 -15.65 -9.71
N ALA A 30 -3.44 -14.81 -8.92
CA ALA A 30 -3.70 -14.73 -7.49
C ALA A 30 -5.21 -14.56 -7.33
N PRO A 31 -5.86 -15.30 -6.41
CA PRO A 31 -7.30 -15.15 -6.18
C PRO A 31 -7.55 -13.66 -5.99
N SER A 32 -8.47 -13.12 -6.78
CA SER A 32 -8.83 -11.71 -6.82
C SER A 32 -9.07 -11.25 -5.39
N THR A 33 -8.01 -10.72 -4.80
CA THR A 33 -8.07 -10.09 -3.51
C THR A 33 -8.63 -8.74 -3.87
N ASP A 34 -9.97 -8.64 -3.86
CA ASP A 34 -10.74 -7.43 -4.20
C ASP A 34 -10.42 -6.24 -3.27
N LEU A 35 -9.44 -6.40 -2.38
CA LEU A 35 -8.84 -5.33 -1.60
C LEU A 35 -7.73 -4.68 -2.45
N PRO A 36 -7.90 -3.42 -2.88
CA PRO A 36 -6.86 -2.72 -3.62
C PRO A 36 -5.63 -2.59 -2.72
N ARG A 37 -4.61 -3.41 -2.99
CA ARG A 37 -3.29 -3.26 -2.37
C ARG A 37 -2.78 -1.87 -2.70
N LEU A 38 -2.20 -1.17 -1.72
CA LEU A 38 -1.55 0.15 -1.88
C LEU A 38 -0.23 0.04 -2.67
N THR A 39 -0.27 -0.60 -3.83
CA THR A 39 0.85 -0.69 -4.77
C THR A 39 0.85 0.57 -5.64
N ALA A 40 2.03 1.05 -6.05
CA ALA A 40 2.15 2.22 -6.93
C ALA A 40 1.29 2.07 -8.19
N ALA A 41 1.29 0.89 -8.82
CA ALA A 41 0.48 0.60 -10.01
C ALA A 41 -1.04 0.64 -9.73
N ALA A 42 -1.50 0.23 -8.54
CA ALA A 42 -2.92 0.33 -8.16
C ALA A 42 -3.34 1.77 -7.85
N LEU A 43 -2.45 2.56 -7.22
CA LEU A 43 -2.65 3.99 -7.00
C LEU A 43 -2.73 4.75 -8.32
N GLU A 44 -1.87 4.39 -9.28
CA GLU A 44 -1.84 4.98 -10.62
C GLU A 44 -3.05 4.57 -11.46
N LYS A 45 -3.51 3.32 -11.34
CA LYS A 45 -4.76 2.84 -11.97
C LYS A 45 -6.01 3.51 -11.40
N HIS A 46 -6.01 3.82 -10.11
CA HIS A 46 -7.09 4.56 -9.43
C HIS A 46 -6.77 6.05 -9.29
N ARG A 47 -6.19 6.66 -10.34
CA ARG A 47 -5.95 8.10 -10.43
C ARG A 47 -7.21 8.99 -10.38
N MET A 48 -8.38 8.41 -10.07
CA MET A 48 -9.53 9.17 -9.60
C MET A 48 -9.20 9.67 -8.20
N SER A 49 -8.51 10.80 -8.13
CA SER A 49 -8.28 11.54 -6.90
C SER A 49 -9.62 11.69 -6.19
N ARG A 50 -9.82 11.03 -5.04
CA ARG A 50 -10.97 11.32 -4.18
C ARG A 50 -11.01 12.84 -3.97
N SER A 51 -12.19 13.45 -4.11
CA SER A 51 -12.32 14.89 -3.91
C SER A 51 -11.81 15.26 -2.52
N ARG A 52 -11.19 16.44 -2.41
CA ARG A 52 -10.72 17.00 -1.14
C ARG A 52 -11.82 16.90 -0.07
N GLU A 53 -13.02 17.33 -0.45
CA GLU A 53 -14.23 17.28 0.38
C GLU A 53 -14.54 15.87 0.88
N ARG A 54 -14.50 14.85 0.01
CA ARG A 54 -14.79 13.46 0.42
C ARG A 54 -13.75 12.92 1.40
N ILE A 55 -12.47 13.31 1.26
CA ILE A 55 -11.42 12.87 2.20
C ILE A 55 -11.65 13.49 3.58
N LEU A 56 -11.94 14.79 3.63
CA LEU A 56 -12.16 15.50 4.89
C LEU A 56 -13.47 15.06 5.57
N ALA A 57 -14.54 14.85 4.80
CA ALA A 57 -15.81 14.33 5.32
C ALA A 57 -15.63 12.96 5.98
N ASN A 58 -14.90 12.05 5.34
CA ASN A 58 -14.60 10.73 5.91
C ASN A 58 -13.78 10.83 7.21
N LEU A 59 -12.86 11.80 7.33
CA LEU A 59 -12.10 12.03 8.56
C LEU A 59 -13.03 12.50 9.68
N ASP A 60 -13.91 13.47 9.39
CA ASP A 60 -14.88 13.99 10.35
C ASP A 60 -15.81 12.89 10.87
N ASP A 61 -16.39 12.10 9.97
CA ASP A 61 -17.31 11.01 10.32
C ASP A 61 -16.62 10.00 11.25
N MET A 62 -15.41 9.56 10.90
CA MET A 62 -14.66 8.56 11.68
C MET A 62 -14.34 9.05 13.10
N TYR A 63 -13.89 10.31 13.22
CA TYR A 63 -13.57 10.88 14.53
C TYR A 63 -14.81 11.18 15.35
N ARG A 64 -15.89 11.65 14.72
CA ARG A 64 -17.18 11.87 15.39
C ARG A 64 -17.73 10.56 15.96
N GLU A 65 -17.74 9.49 15.18
CA GLU A 65 -18.19 8.18 15.65
C GLU A 65 -17.32 7.64 16.80
N ALA A 66 -16.01 7.82 16.73
CA ALA A 66 -15.11 7.44 17.82
C ALA A 66 -15.37 8.28 19.08
N PHE A 67 -15.59 9.58 18.92
CA PHE A 67 -15.86 10.50 20.01
C PHE A 67 -17.19 10.20 20.69
N GLU A 68 -18.26 9.94 19.93
CA GLU A 68 -19.57 9.57 20.49
C GLU A 68 -19.49 8.22 21.24
N ARG A 69 -18.67 7.27 20.77
CA ARG A 69 -18.42 6.02 21.51
C ARG A 69 -17.68 6.26 22.84
N ALA A 70 -16.66 7.12 22.85
CA ALA A 70 -15.95 7.50 24.06
C ALA A 70 -16.88 8.24 25.04
N LYS A 71 -17.72 9.14 24.53
CA LYS A 71 -18.72 9.86 25.31
C LYS A 71 -19.77 8.93 25.92
N ALA A 72 -20.26 7.94 25.16
CA ALA A 72 -21.21 6.94 25.67
C ALA A 72 -20.64 6.05 26.78
N THR A 73 -19.31 5.96 26.89
CA THR A 73 -18.60 5.22 27.93
C THR A 73 -18.01 6.13 29.02
N GLU A 74 -18.32 7.43 28.98
CA GLU A 74 -17.80 8.45 29.90
C GLU A 74 -16.26 8.51 29.97
N ASP A 75 -15.57 8.12 28.90
CA ASP A 75 -14.10 8.12 28.83
C ASP A 75 -13.55 9.51 28.48
N GLU A 76 -13.34 10.34 29.50
CA GLU A 76 -12.75 11.67 29.34
C GLU A 76 -11.34 11.67 28.76
N ALA A 77 -10.53 10.66 29.09
CA ALA A 77 -9.16 10.57 28.60
C ALA A 77 -9.16 10.25 27.10
N GLY A 78 -10.00 9.31 26.68
CA GLY A 78 -10.24 8.98 25.27
C GLY A 78 -10.77 10.16 24.47
N MET A 79 -11.74 10.90 25.01
CA MET A 79 -12.26 12.11 24.35
C MET A 79 -11.18 13.17 24.11
N LYS A 80 -10.33 13.47 25.11
CA LYS A 80 -9.22 14.44 24.97
C LYS A 80 -8.16 13.97 23.96
N ALA A 81 -7.83 12.68 23.97
CA ALA A 81 -6.89 12.09 23.02
C ALA A 81 -7.41 12.13 21.57
N LEU A 82 -8.70 11.87 21.39
CA LEU A 82 -9.37 11.94 20.08
C LEU A 82 -9.42 13.36 19.53
N ASP A 83 -9.75 14.36 20.36
CA ASP A 83 -9.74 15.78 19.95
C ASP A 83 -8.36 16.24 19.48
N PHE A 84 -7.30 15.90 20.24
CA PHE A 84 -5.94 16.23 19.83
C PHE A 84 -5.53 15.50 18.53
N SER A 85 -5.87 14.22 18.41
CA SER A 85 -5.52 13.41 17.23
C SER A 85 -6.23 13.90 15.97
N TYR A 86 -7.52 14.27 16.09
CA TYR A 86 -8.30 14.86 14.99
C TYR A 86 -7.62 16.12 14.44
N ARG A 87 -7.24 17.07 15.30
CA ARG A 87 -6.58 18.32 14.88
C ARG A 87 -5.25 18.06 14.18
N ARG A 88 -4.46 17.12 14.71
CA ARG A 88 -3.18 16.73 14.11
C ARG A 88 -3.38 16.13 12.72
N GLU A 89 -4.36 15.25 12.57
CA GLU A 89 -4.61 14.54 11.31
C GLU A 89 -5.27 15.42 10.26
N GLN A 90 -6.14 16.34 10.67
CA GLN A 90 -6.67 17.40 9.82
C GLN A 90 -5.53 18.21 9.20
N LEU A 91 -4.59 18.69 10.03
CA LEU A 91 -3.43 19.45 9.56
C LEU A 91 -2.57 18.64 8.59
N TYR A 92 -2.36 17.35 8.84
CA TYR A 92 -1.59 16.49 7.94
C TYR A 92 -2.27 16.31 6.59
N PHE A 93 -3.59 16.12 6.56
CA PHE A 93 -4.32 16.03 5.30
C PHE A 93 -4.34 17.34 4.54
N GLU A 94 -4.49 18.48 5.21
CA GLU A 94 -4.38 19.79 4.57
C GLU A 94 -3.03 19.97 3.86
N ILE A 95 -1.93 19.68 4.55
CA ILE A 95 -0.58 19.76 3.95
C ILE A 95 -0.43 18.80 2.76
N LEU A 96 -0.89 17.56 2.87
CA LEU A 96 -0.81 16.58 1.78
C LEU A 96 -1.66 16.98 0.58
N LEU A 97 -2.84 17.54 0.82
CA LEU A 97 -3.72 18.06 -0.22
C LEU A 97 -3.10 19.27 -0.91
N ASP A 98 -2.46 20.17 -0.17
CA ASP A 98 -1.74 21.31 -0.74
C ASP A 98 -0.56 20.86 -1.61
N VAL A 99 0.18 19.83 -1.20
CA VAL A 99 1.25 19.23 -2.01
C VAL A 99 0.68 18.59 -3.27
N ARG A 100 -0.42 17.83 -3.17
CA ARG A 100 -1.08 17.22 -4.33
C ARG A 100 -1.50 18.31 -5.33
N ASP A 101 -2.16 19.34 -4.86
CA ASP A 101 -2.65 20.43 -5.70
C ASP A 101 -1.46 21.19 -6.35
N ALA A 102 -0.33 21.32 -5.67
CA ALA A 102 0.90 21.89 -6.25
C ALA A 102 1.54 21.01 -7.34
N LEU A 103 1.41 19.67 -7.22
CA LEU A 103 1.88 18.72 -8.24
C LEU A 103 0.95 18.66 -9.46
N GLU A 104 -0.35 18.80 -9.27
CA GLU A 104 -1.35 18.81 -10.35
C GLU A 104 -1.30 20.09 -11.20
N ARG A 105 -0.79 21.20 -10.64
CA ARG A 105 -0.62 22.48 -11.34
C ARG A 105 0.67 22.57 -12.18
N ARG A 106 1.53 21.55 -12.18
CA ARG A 106 2.75 21.46 -13.01
C ARG A 106 2.48 20.75 -14.33
#